data_AF-A0A959CU13-F1
#
_entry.id   AF-A0A959CU13-F1
#
_cell.length_a   1.000
_cell.length_b   1.000
_cell.length_c   1.000
_cell.angle_alpha   90.00
_cell.angle_beta   90.00
_cell.angle_gamma   90.00
#
_symmetry.space_group_name_H-M   'P 1'
#
loop_
_entity.id
_entity.type
_entity.pdbx_description
1 polymer ?
#
loop_
_entity_poly.entity_id
_entity_poly.type
_entity_poly.pdbx_seq_one_letter_code
_entity_poly.pdbx_strand_id
1 'polypeptide(L)'
;PAGTPVFAPCDGKVHSFADNAQERDYGPAIILEHDPEDGPRFYTLYGHLNRACLEKLEVGIPVQRGKQIAAFGEVEENGNWPPHLHFQVMLDTLGKEGDFPGVGFPEQWPIWKSICPNPEPLAGLPEGATRPEREEPGQEELLQ
;
A
#
# COMPACT_ATOMS: atom_id res chain seq x y z
N PRO A 1 16.14 -2.84 2.01
CA PRO A 1 17.00 -2.08 1.08
C PRO A 1 16.39 -2.11 -0.32
N ALA A 2 16.88 -1.31 -1.28
CA ALA A 2 16.45 -1.44 -2.68
C ALA A 2 16.62 -2.89 -3.18
N GLY A 3 15.71 -3.33 -4.04
CA GLY A 3 15.66 -4.73 -4.51
C GLY A 3 15.15 -5.74 -3.49
N THR A 4 14.74 -5.32 -2.28
CA THR A 4 14.07 -6.22 -1.32
C THR A 4 12.74 -6.69 -1.92
N PRO A 5 12.50 -8.00 -2.03
CA PRO A 5 11.32 -8.54 -2.70
C PRO A 5 10.04 -8.28 -1.90
N VAL A 6 8.95 -8.01 -2.62
CA VAL A 6 7.61 -7.82 -2.07
C VAL A 6 6.70 -8.93 -2.57
N PHE A 7 5.96 -9.55 -1.66
CA PHE A 7 5.10 -10.70 -1.94
C PHE A 7 3.65 -10.42 -1.58
N ALA A 8 2.72 -11.00 -2.34
CA ALA A 8 1.30 -10.90 -2.02
C ALA A 8 0.95 -11.69 -0.75
N PRO A 9 0.29 -11.09 0.26
CA PRO A 9 -0.04 -11.78 1.51
C PRO A 9 -1.21 -12.76 1.35
N CYS A 10 -2.05 -12.55 0.35
CA CYS A 10 -3.26 -13.31 0.04
C CYS A 10 -3.40 -13.53 -1.46
N ASP A 11 -4.23 -14.51 -1.84
CA ASP A 11 -4.70 -14.65 -3.22
C ASP A 11 -5.51 -13.41 -3.62
N GLY A 12 -5.44 -13.03 -4.88
CA GLY A 12 -6.14 -11.87 -5.40
C GLY A 12 -5.89 -11.67 -6.88
N LYS A 13 -6.10 -10.45 -7.35
CA LYS A 13 -5.80 -10.02 -8.72
C LYS A 13 -5.32 -8.58 -8.72
N VAL A 14 -4.61 -8.20 -9.77
CA VAL A 14 -4.22 -6.79 -9.99
C VAL A 14 -5.49 -5.96 -10.18
N HIS A 15 -5.76 -5.03 -9.28
CA HIS A 15 -6.86 -4.07 -9.43
C HIS A 15 -6.44 -2.92 -10.35
N SER A 16 -5.30 -2.31 -10.05
CA SER A 16 -4.77 -1.15 -10.77
C SER A 16 -3.31 -0.93 -10.40
N PHE A 17 -2.59 -0.14 -11.18
CA PHE A 17 -1.21 0.26 -10.90
C PHE A 17 -0.91 1.59 -11.59
N ALA A 18 0.06 2.35 -11.08
CA ALA A 18 0.52 3.59 -11.69
C ALA A 18 2.00 3.85 -11.35
N ASP A 19 2.63 4.74 -12.11
CA ASP A 19 3.91 5.35 -11.76
C ASP A 19 3.65 6.77 -11.26
N ASN A 20 3.50 6.92 -9.94
CA ASN A 20 3.23 8.19 -9.26
C ASN A 20 4.54 8.96 -9.08
N ALA A 21 5.14 9.39 -10.20
CA ALA A 21 6.51 9.89 -10.28
C ALA A 21 6.73 11.32 -9.77
N GLN A 22 5.80 11.87 -8.97
CA GLN A 22 5.98 13.19 -8.37
C GLN A 22 6.98 13.12 -7.19
N GLU A 23 7.62 14.24 -6.89
CA GLU A 23 8.52 14.37 -5.74
C GLU A 23 7.77 14.02 -4.45
N ARG A 24 8.31 13.06 -3.69
CA ARG A 24 7.75 12.53 -2.43
C ARG A 24 6.40 11.82 -2.55
N ASP A 25 6.01 11.44 -3.76
CA ASP A 25 4.86 10.59 -4.02
C ASP A 25 5.28 9.09 -3.94
N TYR A 26 4.42 8.17 -4.35
CA TYR A 26 4.68 6.73 -4.24
C TYR A 26 5.73 6.19 -5.20
N GLY A 27 6.03 6.88 -6.31
CA GLY A 27 6.66 6.23 -7.45
C GLY A 27 5.78 5.08 -7.97
N PRO A 28 6.37 3.98 -8.47
CA PRO A 28 5.64 2.78 -8.87
C PRO A 28 4.79 2.21 -7.75
N ALA A 29 3.49 2.06 -8.02
CA ALA A 29 2.51 1.54 -7.08
C ALA A 29 1.61 0.47 -7.70
N ILE A 30 1.28 -0.55 -6.91
CA ILE A 30 0.37 -1.64 -7.28
C ILE A 30 -0.77 -1.69 -6.26
N ILE A 31 -1.99 -1.88 -6.74
CA ILE A 31 -3.15 -2.21 -5.91
C ILE A 31 -3.63 -3.62 -6.29
N LEU A 32 -3.77 -4.49 -5.31
CA LEU A 32 -4.39 -5.80 -5.47
C LEU A 32 -5.81 -5.78 -4.89
N GLU A 33 -6.76 -6.45 -5.56
CA GLU A 33 -8.09 -6.77 -5.04
C GLU A 33 -8.09 -8.22 -4.52
N HIS A 34 -8.68 -8.41 -3.34
CA HIS A 34 -8.83 -9.69 -2.67
C HIS A 34 -10.31 -9.96 -2.39
N ASP A 35 -10.78 -11.15 -2.73
CA ASP A 35 -12.20 -11.55 -2.61
C ASP A 35 -12.28 -12.91 -1.89
N PRO A 36 -11.98 -12.96 -0.57
CA PRO A 36 -11.99 -14.21 0.19
C PRO A 36 -13.41 -14.75 0.35
N GLU A 37 -13.60 -16.07 0.35
CA GLU A 37 -14.92 -16.70 0.52
C GLU A 37 -15.56 -16.38 1.89
N ASP A 38 -14.75 -16.31 2.95
CA ASP A 38 -15.19 -16.14 4.33
C ASP A 38 -15.09 -14.69 4.84
N GLY A 39 -15.04 -13.69 3.95
CA GLY A 39 -14.82 -12.31 4.36
C GLY A 39 -15.24 -11.26 3.36
N PRO A 40 -15.18 -9.98 3.73
CA PRO A 40 -15.43 -8.91 2.79
C PRO A 40 -14.30 -8.83 1.76
N ARG A 41 -14.64 -8.32 0.57
CA ARG A 41 -13.64 -7.83 -0.38
C ARG A 41 -12.81 -6.73 0.27
N PHE A 42 -11.52 -6.73 -0.03
CA PHE A 42 -10.61 -5.68 0.38
C PHE A 42 -9.49 -5.51 -0.63
N TYR A 43 -8.66 -4.50 -0.42
CA TYR A 43 -7.58 -4.11 -1.29
C TYR A 43 -6.29 -3.93 -0.52
N THR A 44 -5.16 -4.15 -1.18
CA THR A 44 -3.84 -3.82 -0.64
C THR A 44 -3.07 -2.93 -1.61
N LEU A 45 -2.50 -1.83 -1.11
CA LEU A 45 -1.63 -0.91 -1.86
C LEU A 45 -0.17 -1.13 -1.47
N TYR A 46 0.68 -1.18 -2.48
CA TYR A 46 2.12 -1.31 -2.37
C TYR A 46 2.77 -0.13 -3.11
N GLY A 47 3.41 0.78 -2.39
CA GLY A 47 4.13 1.93 -2.96
C GLY A 47 5.64 1.83 -2.78
N HIS A 48 6.37 2.79 -3.34
CA HIS A 48 7.84 2.87 -3.32
C HIS A 48 8.53 1.67 -3.98
N LEU A 49 7.89 1.11 -5.01
CA LEU A 49 8.38 -0.07 -5.72
C LEU A 49 9.37 0.31 -6.82
N ASN A 50 10.08 -0.69 -7.33
CA ASN A 50 10.91 -0.52 -8.52
C ASN A 50 10.05 -0.44 -9.79
N ARG A 51 10.44 0.38 -10.77
CA ARG A 51 9.63 0.62 -11.96
C ARG A 51 9.45 -0.61 -12.84
N ALA A 52 10.40 -1.53 -12.79
CA ALA A 52 10.35 -2.79 -13.52
C ALA A 52 9.12 -3.65 -13.17
N CYS A 53 8.50 -3.47 -12.00
CA CYS A 53 7.29 -4.21 -11.66
C CYS A 53 6.10 -3.87 -12.58
N LEU A 54 6.08 -2.68 -13.18
CA LEU A 54 4.96 -2.20 -14.01
C LEU A 54 4.98 -2.73 -15.45
N GLU A 55 6.14 -3.15 -15.97
CA GLU A 55 6.33 -3.47 -17.40
C GLU A 55 5.46 -4.64 -17.91
N LYS A 56 5.01 -5.52 -17.00
CA LYS A 56 4.26 -6.74 -17.35
C LYS A 56 2.99 -6.92 -16.52
N LEU A 57 2.52 -5.86 -15.86
CA LEU A 57 1.26 -5.89 -15.14
C LEU A 57 0.13 -5.59 -16.09
N GLU A 58 -0.95 -6.36 -15.93
CA GLU A 58 -2.23 -6.08 -16.57
C GLU A 58 -3.31 -6.18 -15.49
N VAL A 59 -4.28 -5.28 -15.56
CA VAL A 59 -5.44 -5.29 -14.67
C VAL A 59 -6.20 -6.60 -14.84
N GLY A 60 -6.58 -7.21 -13.72
CA GLY A 60 -7.32 -8.47 -13.65
C GLY A 60 -6.45 -9.72 -13.62
N ILE A 61 -5.13 -9.63 -13.81
CA ILE A 61 -4.26 -10.83 -13.72
C ILE A 61 -4.31 -11.41 -12.29
N PRO A 62 -4.53 -12.73 -12.15
CA PRO A 62 -4.47 -13.40 -10.86
C PRO A 62 -3.07 -13.35 -10.21
N VAL A 63 -3.07 -13.16 -8.89
CA VAL A 63 -1.89 -13.17 -8.04
C VAL A 63 -2.13 -14.18 -6.92
N GLN A 64 -1.27 -15.18 -6.83
CA GLN A 64 -1.32 -16.16 -5.75
C GLN A 64 -0.61 -15.61 -4.51
N ARG A 65 -1.09 -16.01 -3.33
CA ARG A 65 -0.41 -15.79 -2.06
C ARG A 65 1.05 -16.26 -2.15
N GLY A 66 1.97 -15.42 -1.68
CA GLY A 66 3.41 -15.67 -1.71
C GLY A 66 4.05 -15.47 -3.08
N LYS A 67 3.30 -15.08 -4.12
CA LYS A 67 3.88 -14.65 -5.40
C LYS A 67 4.61 -13.32 -5.19
N GLN A 68 5.84 -13.24 -5.69
CA GLN A 68 6.55 -11.97 -5.75
C GLN A 68 5.85 -11.05 -6.76
N ILE A 69 5.47 -9.86 -6.31
CA ILE A 69 4.77 -8.87 -7.13
C ILE A 69 5.67 -7.71 -7.53
N ALA A 70 6.70 -7.41 -6.73
CA ALA A 70 7.60 -6.30 -6.96
C ALA A 70 8.89 -6.44 -6.13
N ALA A 71 9.71 -5.40 -6.13
CA ALA A 71 10.76 -5.16 -5.16
C ALA A 71 10.79 -3.67 -4.77
N PHE A 72 11.46 -3.32 -3.68
CA PHE A 72 11.66 -1.92 -3.29
C PHE A 72 12.43 -1.18 -4.39
N GLY A 73 12.00 0.03 -4.72
CA GLY A 73 12.66 0.89 -5.70
C GLY A 73 13.89 1.60 -5.13
N GLU A 74 14.78 1.99 -6.03
CA GLU A 74 15.83 2.95 -5.73
C GLU A 74 15.24 4.35 -5.47
N VAL A 75 16.01 5.22 -4.82
CA VAL A 75 15.58 6.58 -4.45
C VAL A 75 15.05 7.34 -5.68
N GLU A 76 15.75 7.24 -6.80
CA GLU A 76 15.46 7.99 -8.03
C GLU A 76 14.17 7.55 -8.74
N GLU A 77 13.58 6.41 -8.34
CA GLU A 77 12.34 5.91 -8.94
C GLU A 77 11.18 5.80 -7.96
N ASN A 78 11.43 5.71 -6.65
CA ASN A 78 10.40 5.44 -5.65
C ASN A 78 9.73 6.71 -5.07
N GLY A 79 9.85 7.85 -5.77
CA GLY A 79 9.42 9.16 -5.29
C GLY A 79 10.46 9.92 -4.48
N ASN A 80 11.76 9.59 -4.61
CA ASN A 80 12.87 10.20 -3.88
C ASN A 80 12.87 9.92 -2.36
N TRP A 81 12.36 8.73 -2.00
CA TRP A 81 12.38 8.23 -0.63
C TRP A 81 13.55 7.26 -0.38
N PRO A 82 14.09 7.17 0.85
CA PRO A 82 14.94 6.05 1.22
C PRO A 82 14.24 4.71 0.92
N PRO A 83 14.91 3.67 0.43
CA PRO A 83 14.22 2.44 0.00
C PRO A 83 13.45 1.74 1.13
N HIS A 84 12.11 1.72 1.01
CA HIS A 84 11.17 1.11 1.94
C HIS A 84 9.89 0.68 1.21
N LEU A 85 8.90 0.16 1.94
CA LEU A 85 7.58 -0.20 1.40
C LEU A 85 6.51 0.66 2.07
N HIS A 86 5.67 1.32 1.28
CA HIS A 86 4.35 1.74 1.75
C HIS A 86 3.39 0.57 1.58
N PHE A 87 2.80 0.12 2.68
CA PHE A 87 1.82 -0.97 2.67
C PHE A 87 0.54 -0.54 3.37
N GLN A 88 -0.58 -0.65 2.68
CA GLN A 88 -1.88 -0.19 3.18
C GLN A 88 -2.97 -1.18 2.81
N VAL A 89 -3.84 -1.48 3.77
CA VAL A 89 -5.08 -2.24 3.55
C VAL A 89 -6.22 -1.25 3.38
N MET A 90 -7.13 -1.50 2.44
CA MET A 90 -8.27 -0.62 2.15
C MET A 90 -9.54 -1.45 1.97
N LEU A 91 -10.67 -0.98 2.49
CA LEU A 91 -11.99 -1.60 2.30
C LEU A 91 -12.75 -1.02 1.11
N ASP A 92 -12.37 0.18 0.65
CA ASP A 92 -12.95 0.87 -0.49
C ASP A 92 -11.85 1.68 -1.18
N THR A 93 -11.81 1.68 -2.51
CA THR A 93 -10.83 2.43 -3.31
C THR A 93 -11.23 3.90 -3.50
N LEU A 94 -12.45 4.28 -3.09
CA LEU A 94 -13.05 5.59 -3.31
C LEU A 94 -13.06 5.99 -4.79
N GLY A 95 -13.15 5.00 -5.68
CA GLY A 95 -13.10 5.18 -7.13
C GLY A 95 -11.72 5.54 -7.67
N LYS A 96 -10.65 5.41 -6.87
CA LYS A 96 -9.27 5.66 -7.30
C LYS A 96 -8.65 4.41 -7.92
N GLU A 97 -7.74 4.63 -8.86
CA GLU A 97 -6.99 3.60 -9.57
C GLU A 97 -5.51 3.99 -9.59
N GLY A 98 -4.63 3.05 -9.23
CA GLY A 98 -3.17 3.24 -9.24
C GLY A 98 -2.63 4.18 -8.15
N ASP A 99 -3.51 4.80 -7.37
CA ASP A 99 -3.20 5.75 -6.31
C ASP A 99 -4.28 5.69 -5.22
N PHE A 100 -3.91 6.06 -3.98
CA PHE A 100 -4.82 6.21 -2.85
C PHE A 100 -4.20 7.16 -1.82
N PRO A 101 -4.98 7.92 -1.01
CA PRO A 101 -4.41 8.76 0.04
C PRO A 101 -3.51 7.97 1.01
N GLY A 102 -2.21 8.26 0.96
CA GLY A 102 -1.20 7.72 1.86
C GLY A 102 -0.97 8.55 3.11
N VAL A 103 -1.43 9.80 3.11
CA VAL A 103 -1.31 10.74 4.22
C VAL A 103 -2.65 11.40 4.49
N GLY A 104 -2.90 11.76 5.74
CA GLY A 104 -4.17 12.36 6.15
C GLY A 104 -4.02 13.37 7.28
N PHE A 105 -4.97 14.29 7.38
CA PHE A 105 -5.05 15.18 8.52
C PHE A 105 -5.53 14.42 9.77
N PRO A 106 -5.05 14.78 10.98
CA PRO A 106 -5.51 14.22 12.25
C PRO A 106 -7.02 14.18 12.40
N GLU A 107 -7.72 15.23 11.95
CA GLU A 107 -9.17 15.37 12.08
C GLU A 107 -9.91 14.32 11.23
N GLN A 108 -9.26 13.79 10.20
CA GLN A 108 -9.79 12.75 9.32
C GLN A 108 -9.44 11.34 9.81
N TRP A 109 -8.68 11.20 10.88
CA TRP A 109 -8.26 9.91 11.43
C TRP A 109 -9.43 8.93 11.67
N PRO A 110 -10.61 9.35 12.19
CA PRO A 110 -11.74 8.44 12.31
C PRO A 110 -12.24 7.91 10.96
N ILE A 111 -12.20 8.73 9.91
CA ILE A 111 -12.57 8.34 8.55
C ILE A 111 -11.55 7.34 8.01
N TRP A 112 -10.26 7.65 8.10
CA TRP A 112 -9.21 6.78 7.57
C TRP A 112 -9.16 5.44 8.29
N LYS A 113 -9.37 5.36 9.62
CA LYS A 113 -9.51 4.08 10.33
C LYS A 113 -10.69 3.24 9.86
N SER A 114 -11.77 3.87 9.41
CA SER A 114 -12.96 3.15 8.96
C SER A 114 -12.78 2.52 7.57
N ILE A 115 -11.84 3.05 6.77
CA ILE A 115 -11.57 2.59 5.39
C ILE A 115 -10.27 1.79 5.32
N CYS A 116 -9.28 2.13 6.14
CA CYS A 116 -7.94 1.54 6.16
C CYS A 116 -7.72 0.82 7.49
N PRO A 117 -8.08 -0.48 7.58
CA PRO A 117 -7.92 -1.26 8.80
C PRO A 117 -6.44 -1.52 9.11
N ASN A 118 -6.17 -2.01 10.33
CA ASN A 118 -4.83 -2.34 10.79
C ASN A 118 -4.14 -3.33 9.81
N PRO A 119 -2.97 -2.96 9.22
CA PRO A 119 -2.26 -3.82 8.28
C PRO A 119 -1.46 -4.95 8.95
N GLU A 120 -1.20 -4.88 10.26
CA GLU A 120 -0.33 -5.82 11.00
C GLU A 120 -0.66 -7.30 10.74
N PRO A 121 -1.93 -7.75 10.76
CA PRO A 121 -2.25 -9.17 10.57
C PRO A 121 -1.86 -9.69 9.18
N LEU A 122 -1.91 -8.84 8.14
CA LEU A 122 -1.52 -9.20 6.78
C LEU A 122 -0.02 -9.01 6.54
N ALA A 123 0.59 -8.03 7.19
CA ALA A 123 2.02 -7.77 7.13
C ALA A 123 2.86 -8.78 7.95
N GLY A 124 2.21 -9.62 8.78
CA GLY A 124 2.89 -10.56 9.68
C GLY A 124 3.63 -9.85 10.81
N LEU A 125 3.16 -8.67 11.20
CA LEU A 125 3.74 -7.87 12.27
C LEU A 125 3.07 -8.20 13.63
N PRO A 126 3.80 -8.06 14.75
CA PRO A 126 3.20 -8.21 16.06
C PRO A 126 2.19 -7.09 16.31
N GLU A 127 1.20 -7.37 17.16
CA GLU A 127 0.18 -6.39 17.55
C GLU A 127 0.82 -5.13 18.15
N GLY A 128 0.46 -3.97 17.61
CA GLY A 128 0.96 -2.67 18.04
C GLY A 128 2.27 -2.22 17.38
N ALA A 129 2.83 -2.99 16.44
CA ALA A 129 4.00 -2.60 15.66
C ALA A 129 3.80 -1.33 14.80
N THR A 130 2.56 -1.04 14.38
CA THR A 130 2.21 0.15 13.60
C THR A 130 1.48 1.19 14.43
N ARG A 131 1.45 1.04 15.77
CA ARG A 131 0.81 2.04 16.63
C ARG A 131 1.66 3.31 16.64
N PRO A 132 1.08 4.48 16.36
CA PRO A 132 1.82 5.73 16.49
C PRO A 132 2.27 5.90 17.96
N GLU A 133 3.49 6.39 18.16
CA GLU A 133 4.05 6.62 19.51
C GLU A 133 3.26 7.66 20.33
N ARG A 134 2.34 8.41 19.70
CA ARG A 134 1.45 9.38 20.36
C ARG A 134 0.00 8.91 20.27
N GLU A 135 -0.69 8.92 21.41
CA GLU A 135 -2.03 8.32 21.54
C GLU A 135 -3.15 9.07 20.81
N GLU A 136 -3.01 10.36 20.50
CA GLU A 136 -3.93 11.12 19.65
C GLU A 136 -3.15 12.33 19.07
N PRO A 137 -3.32 12.72 17.79
CA PRO A 137 -2.58 13.86 17.26
C PRO A 137 -3.19 15.18 17.75
N GLY A 138 -2.35 16.12 18.20
CA GLY A 138 -2.73 17.52 18.31
C GLY A 138 -3.04 18.11 16.92
N GLN A 139 -3.93 19.09 16.87
CA GLN A 139 -4.68 19.57 15.69
C GLN A 139 -3.88 20.12 14.48
N GLU A 140 -2.58 19.84 14.27
CA GLU A 140 -1.81 20.56 13.25
C GLU A 140 -0.79 19.78 12.40
N GLU A 141 -0.68 18.44 12.45
CA GLU A 141 0.34 17.74 11.63
C GLU A 141 -0.20 16.52 10.85
N LEU A 142 0.14 16.47 9.55
CA LEU A 142 -0.16 15.36 8.64
C LEU A 142 0.44 14.04 9.14
N LEU A 143 -0.38 12.98 9.18
CA LEU A 143 0.05 11.62 9.51
C LEU A 143 0.51 10.90 8.23
N GLN A 144 1.67 10.23 8.31
CA GLN A 144 2.20 9.32 7.30
C GLN A 144 1.99 7.87 7.74
#